data_AF-A0A1H5UTY8-F1
#
_entry.id   AF-A0A1H5UTY8-F1
#
_cell.length_a   1.000
_cell.length_b   1.000
_cell.length_c   1.000
_cell.angle_alpha   90.00
_cell.angle_beta   90.00
_cell.angle_gamma   90.00
#
_symmetry.space_group_name_H-M   'P 1'
#
loop_
_entity.id
_entity.type
_entity.pdbx_description
1 polymer ?
#
loop_
_entity_poly.entity_id
_entity_poly.type
_entity_poly.pdbx_seq_one_letter_code
_entity_poly.pdbx_strand_id
1 'polypeptide(L)' 'MGDILYIDIVFIENLFMNYFLLYLLKRLVRSKVPNWRLILSALVGALYVLIMVLCQ' A
#
# COMPACT_ATOMS: atom_id res chain seq x y z
N MET A 1 22.80 5.27 -15.40
CA MET A 1 22.16 3.95 -15.48
C MET A 1 20.71 4.21 -15.18
N GLY A 2 19.87 4.30 -16.21
CA GLY A 2 18.45 4.57 -16.02
C GLY A 2 17.84 3.35 -15.37
N ASP A 3 17.59 3.43 -14.07
CA ASP A 3 16.82 2.41 -13.38
C ASP A 3 15.48 2.35 -14.10
N ILE A 4 15.26 1.27 -14.84
CA ILE A 4 13.95 0.91 -15.35
C ILE A 4 13.16 0.60 -14.08
N LEU A 5 12.62 1.65 -13.47
CA LEU A 5 11.88 1.54 -12.25
C LEU A 5 10.63 0.77 -12.64
N TYR A 6 10.53 -0.48 -12.21
CA TYR A 6 9.37 -1.32 -12.44
C TYR A 6 8.24 -0.78 -11.57
N ILE A 7 7.63 0.32 -12.00
CA ILE A 7 6.54 1.02 -11.32
C ILE A 7 5.44 0.03 -10.95
N ASP A 8 5.16 -0.93 -11.82
CA ASP A 8 4.18 -1.99 -11.59
C ASP A 8 4.55 -2.89 -10.39
N ILE A 9 5.83 -3.28 -10.29
CA ILE A 9 6.33 -4.11 -9.19
C ILE A 9 6.29 -3.30 -7.88
N VAL A 10 6.81 -2.07 -7.90
CA VAL A 10 6.81 -1.17 -6.74
C VAL A 10 5.40 -0.90 -6.26
N PHE A 11 4.44 -0.71 -7.18
CA PHE A 11 3.04 -0.50 -6.87
C PHE A 11 2.39 -1.73 -6.25
N ILE A 12 2.55 -2.92 -6.85
CA ILE A 12 1.98 -4.17 -6.34
C ILE A 12 2.56 -4.50 -4.97
N GLU A 13 3.87 -4.37 -4.81
CA GLU A 13 4.57 -4.62 -3.54
C GLU A 13 4.08 -3.67 -2.45
N ASN A 14 3.92 -2.38 -2.76
CA ASN A 14 3.37 -1.40 -1.81
C ASN A 14 1.91 -1.63 -1.47
N LEU A 15 1.07 -2.04 -2.43
CA LEU A 15 -0.33 -2.37 -2.19
C LEU A 15 -0.43 -3.60 -1.27
N PHE A 16 0.35 -4.63 -1.56
CA PHE A 16 0.37 -5.87 -0.78
C PHE A 16 0.90 -5.64 0.64
N MET A 17 2.03 -4.95 0.78
CA MET A 17 2.64 -4.63 2.08
C MET A 17 1.73 -3.73 2.93
N ASN A 18 1.15 -2.67 2.36
CA ASN A 18 0.22 -1.80 3.10
C ASN A 18 -1.01 -2.56 3.58
N TYR A 19 -1.60 -3.41 2.73
CA TYR A 19 -2.73 -4.23 3.14
C TYR A 19 -2.34 -5.23 4.22
N PHE A 20 -1.19 -5.90 4.08
CA PHE A 20 -0.67 -6.86 5.05
C PHE A 20 -0.39 -6.22 6.42
N LEU A 21 0.27 -5.07 6.44
CA LEU A 21 0.53 -4.27 7.64
C LEU A 21 -0.79 -3.87 8.33
N LEU A 22 -1.73 -3.33 7.58
CA LEU A 22 -3.05 -2.93 8.10
C LEU A 22 -3.85 -4.12 8.64
N TYR A 23 -3.78 -5.27 7.97
CA TYR A 23 -4.41 -6.51 8.42
C TYR A 23 -3.78 -7.02 9.73
N LEU A 24 -2.45 -7.05 9.81
CA LEU A 24 -1.73 -7.40 11.03
C LEU A 24 -2.06 -6.43 12.16
N LEU A 25 -2.06 -5.12 11.91
CA LEU A 25 -2.40 -4.11 12.89
C LEU A 25 -3.82 -4.30 13.40
N LYS A 26 -4.79 -4.57 12.52
CA LYS A 26 -6.16 -4.90 12.91
C LYS A 26 -6.20 -6.12 13.84
N ARG A 27 -5.44 -7.17 13.52
CA ARG A 27 -5.37 -8.40 14.33
C ARG A 27 -4.73 -8.14 15.69
N LEU A 28 -3.67 -7.34 15.75
CA LEU A 28 -2.96 -6.97 16.98
C LEU A 28 -3.79 -6.06 17.88
N VAL A 29 -4.40 -5.01 17.31
CA VAL A 29 -5.19 -4.01 18.05
C VAL A 29 -6.61 -4.52 18.37
N ARG A 30 -6.99 -5.73 17.91
CA ARG A 30 -8.35 -6.30 18.07
C ARG A 30 -9.45 -5.34 17.64
N SER A 31 -9.14 -4.43 16.72
CA SER A 31 -10.02 -3.33 16.37
C SER A 31 -11.13 -3.82 15.43
N LYS A 32 -12.38 -3.36 15.66
CA LYS A 32 -13.54 -3.68 14.82
C LYS A 32 -13.56 -2.89 13.50
N VAL A 33 -12.39 -2.55 12.95
CA VAL A 33 -12.31 -1.84 11.67
C VAL A 33 -12.81 -2.76 10.56
N PRO A 34 -13.78 -2.33 9.74
CA PRO A 34 -14.25 -3.13 8.60
C PRO A 34 -13.14 -3.32 7.57
N ASN A 35 -13.04 -4.52 6.98
CA ASN A 35 -11.99 -4.86 6.02
C ASN A 35 -11.94 -3.91 4.81
N TRP A 36 -13.08 -3.37 4.38
CA TRP A 36 -13.15 -2.41 3.28
C TRP A 36 -12.41 -1.10 3.56
N ARG A 37 -12.37 -0.66 4.84
CA ARG A 37 -11.56 0.51 5.23
C ARG A 37 -10.07 0.22 5.14
N LEU A 38 -9.63 -1.01 5.46
CA LEU A 38 -8.22 -1.39 5.31
C LEU A 38 -7.81 -1.42 3.83
N ILE A 39 -8.68 -1.93 2.95
CA ILE A 39 -8.45 -1.93 1.51
C ILE A 39 -8.32 -0.50 1.00
N LEU A 40 -9.25 0.40 1.35
CA LEU A 40 -9.19 1.81 0.96
C LEU A 40 -7.92 2.50 1.48
N SER A 41 -7.53 2.26 2.74
CA SER A 41 -6.30 2.82 3.31
C SER A 41 -5.05 2.30 2.60
N ALA A 42 -4.99 1.01 2.27
CA ALA A 42 -3.88 0.44 1.50
C ALA A 42 -3.82 1.03 0.08
N LEU A 43 -4.99 1.24 -0.54
CA LEU A 43 -5.11 1.84 -1.87
C LEU A 43 -4.61 3.29 -1.89
N VAL A 44 -4.94 4.08 -0.86
CA VAL A 44 -4.42 5.45 -0.70
C VAL A 44 -2.91 5.45 -0.52
N GLY A 45 -2.37 4.53 0.29
CA GLY A 45 -0.91 4.38 0.48
C GLY A 45 -0.19 4.01 -0.82
N ALA A 46 -0.76 3.08 -1.59
CA ALA A 46 -0.22 2.69 -2.89
C ALA A 46 -0.30 3.84 -3.92
N LEU A 47 -1.40 4.61 -3.92
CA LEU A 47 -1.57 5.78 -4.79
C LEU A 47 -0.56 6.89 -4.45
N TYR A 48 -0.25 7.09 -3.17
CA TYR A 48 0.76 8.05 -2.73
C TYR A 48 2.14 7.70 -3.28
N VAL A 49 2.54 6.43 -3.22
CA VAL A 49 3.82 5.96 -3.77
C VAL A 49 3.85 6.13 -5.29
N LEU A 50 2.74 5.84 -5.98
CA LEU A 50 2.60 6.08 -7.42
C LEU A 50 2.83 7.55 -7.78
N ILE A 51 2.20 8.48 -7.05
CA ILE A 51 2.34 9.92 -7.28
C ILE A 51 3.78 10.36 -7.00
N MET A 52 4.39 9.88 -5.92
CA MET A 52 5.77 10.19 -5.58
C MET A 52 6.74 9.72 -6.67
N VAL A 53 6.53 8.51 -7.19
CA VAL A 53 7.35 7.92 -8.25
C VAL A 53 7.15 8.62 -9.60
N LEU A 54 5.93 9.04 -9.93
CA LEU A 54 5.64 9.76 -11.18
C LEU A 54 6.12 11.22 -11.16
N CYS A 55 6.21 11.82 -9.97
CA CYS A 55 6.63 13.22 -9.80
C CYS A 55 8.15 13.37 -9.61
N GLN A 56 8.87 12.26 -9.46
CA GLN A 56 10.33 12.21 -9.32
C GLN A 56 11.01 11.95 -10.67
#